data_AF-A0A948UI07-F1
#
_entry.id   AF-A0A948UI07-F1
#
_cell.length_a   1.000
_cell.length_b   1.000
_cell.length_c   1.000
_cell.angle_alpha   90.00
_cell.angle_beta   90.00
_cell.angle_gamma   90.00
#
_symmetry.space_group_name_H-M   'P 1'
#
loop_
_entity.id
_entity.type
_entity.pdbx_description
1 polymer ?
#
loop_
_entity_poly.entity_id
_entity_poly.type
_entity_poly.pdbx_seq_one_letter_code
_entity_poly.pdbx_strand_id
1 'polypeptide(L)'
;MTKFNNLSEEELIEILNKGNLTEEEFGELLEAMKAKGLKGTIMAVDNPDSEEAIAAKEYIDYHKKSPKTYPEISEKEIEWAKAILFDKKASLEDKKKALIILAHIGKPDIFRVLEKYEKNPDQELKIWINMAIQECQSFLESDIAGKPIMKIGRVTKVGRNDPCPCGSREKYKRCHGA
;
A
#
# COMPACT_ATOMS: atom_id res chain seq x y z
N MET A 1 10.08 22.85 -20.02
CA MET A 1 9.47 21.51 -20.18
C MET A 1 10.35 20.55 -19.42
N THR A 2 9.80 19.79 -18.48
CA THR A 2 10.59 18.79 -17.73
C THR A 2 10.98 17.65 -18.68
N LYS A 3 12.08 16.96 -18.38
CA LYS A 3 12.57 15.85 -19.23
C LYS A 3 11.61 14.65 -19.31
N PHE A 4 10.62 14.60 -18.40
CA PHE A 4 9.68 13.48 -18.27
C PHE A 4 8.36 13.66 -19.05
N ASN A 5 8.02 14.88 -19.48
CA ASN A 5 6.70 15.18 -20.05
C ASN A 5 6.33 14.39 -21.31
N ASN A 6 7.33 13.96 -22.09
CA ASN A 6 7.11 13.24 -23.35
C ASN A 6 7.14 11.71 -23.19
N LEU A 7 7.35 11.21 -21.98
CA LEU A 7 7.47 9.77 -21.71
C LEU A 7 6.09 9.10 -21.59
N SER A 8 6.04 7.80 -21.87
CA SER A 8 4.90 6.93 -21.62
C SER A 8 4.75 6.62 -20.12
N GLU A 9 3.59 6.10 -19.71
CA GLU A 9 3.38 5.69 -18.32
C GLU A 9 4.37 4.59 -17.90
N GLU A 10 4.64 3.65 -18.79
CA GLU A 10 5.59 2.56 -18.56
C GLU A 10 7.02 3.08 -18.36
N GLU A 11 7.44 4.05 -19.17
CA GLU A 11 8.76 4.67 -19.05
C GLU A 11 8.91 5.42 -17.72
N LEU A 12 7.88 6.16 -17.30
CA LEU A 12 7.87 6.85 -16.01
C LEU A 12 7.97 5.86 -14.83
N ILE A 13 7.23 4.75 -14.90
CA ILE A 13 7.27 3.69 -13.89
C ILE A 13 8.65 3.01 -13.87
N GLU A 14 9.28 2.79 -15.03
CA GLU A 14 10.62 2.20 -15.10
C GLU A 14 11.67 3.12 -14.46
N ILE A 15 11.58 4.43 -14.69
CA ILE A 15 12.47 5.43 -14.07
C ILE A 15 12.29 5.43 -12.55
N LEU A 16 11.04 5.40 -12.06
CA LEU A 16 10.74 5.30 -10.63
C LEU A 16 11.38 4.06 -10.01
N ASN A 17 11.25 2.90 -10.67
CA ASN A 17 11.78 1.62 -10.19
C ASN A 17 13.31 1.54 -10.20
N LYS A 18 13.99 2.23 -11.12
CA LYS A 18 15.46 2.25 -11.19
C LYS A 18 16.10 2.98 -10.01
N GLY A 19 15.37 3.88 -9.35
CA GLY A 19 15.79 4.53 -8.10
C GLY A 19 17.18 5.17 -8.19
N ASN A 20 17.30 6.29 -8.89
CA ASN A 20 18.53 7.11 -8.97
C ASN A 20 18.15 8.55 -9.35
N LEU A 21 17.32 9.18 -8.53
CA LEU A 21 16.76 10.51 -8.79
C LEU A 21 17.19 11.46 -7.68
N THR A 22 17.56 12.68 -8.04
CA THR A 22 17.63 13.78 -7.07
C THR A 22 16.23 14.12 -6.56
N GLU A 23 16.13 14.87 -5.45
CA GLU A 23 14.82 15.33 -4.94
C GLU A 23 14.06 16.16 -5.98
N GLU A 24 14.78 16.99 -6.75
CA GLU A 24 14.21 17.80 -7.84
C GLU A 24 13.69 16.90 -8.98
N GLU A 25 14.50 15.94 -9.44
CA GLU A 25 14.09 15.00 -10.49
C GLU A 25 12.92 14.13 -10.06
N PHE A 26 12.89 13.72 -8.78
CA PHE A 26 11.76 12.98 -8.23
C PHE A 26 10.50 13.85 -8.24
N GLY A 27 10.58 15.11 -7.83
CA GLY A 27 9.46 16.05 -7.91
C GLY A 27 8.92 16.22 -9.34
N GLU A 28 9.80 16.43 -10.31
CA GLU A 28 9.41 16.53 -11.72
C GLU A 28 8.77 15.24 -12.27
N LEU A 29 9.27 14.08 -11.85
CA LEU A 29 8.71 12.77 -12.23
C LEU A 29 7.27 12.62 -11.70
N LEU A 30 7.02 13.00 -10.45
CA LEU A 30 5.68 12.94 -9.87
C LEU A 30 4.68 13.82 -10.60
N GLU A 31 5.07 15.03 -10.98
CA GLU A 31 4.20 15.92 -11.75
C GLU A 31 3.91 15.36 -13.14
N ALA A 32 4.89 14.76 -13.80
CA ALA A 32 4.69 14.07 -15.09
C ALA A 32 3.72 12.88 -14.96
N MET A 33 3.87 12.05 -13.92
CA MET A 33 2.95 10.93 -13.67
C MET A 33 1.53 11.40 -13.36
N LYS A 34 1.35 12.45 -12.54
CA LYS A 34 0.03 13.05 -12.27
C LYS A 34 -0.61 13.60 -13.54
N ALA A 35 0.16 14.27 -14.39
CA ALA A 35 -0.33 14.80 -15.66
C ALA A 35 -0.82 13.70 -16.63
N LYS A 36 -0.34 12.48 -16.47
CA LYS A 36 -0.82 11.29 -17.20
C LYS A 36 -2.03 10.61 -16.53
N GLY A 37 -2.52 11.13 -15.42
CA GLY A 37 -3.68 10.55 -14.72
C GLY A 37 -3.35 9.46 -13.72
N LEU A 38 -2.05 9.16 -13.50
CA LEU A 38 -1.68 8.19 -12.48
C LEU A 38 -2.02 8.74 -11.09
N LYS A 39 -2.65 7.89 -10.29
CA LYS A 39 -3.03 8.14 -8.90
C LYS A 39 -2.50 7.03 -8.01
N GLY A 40 -2.21 7.35 -6.74
CA GLY A 40 -1.76 6.35 -5.78
C GLY A 40 -0.80 6.89 -4.73
N THR A 41 -0.13 5.97 -4.05
CA THR A 41 0.84 6.30 -3.00
C THR A 41 2.19 5.68 -3.33
N ILE A 42 3.24 6.49 -3.33
CA ILE A 42 4.63 6.02 -3.39
C ILE A 42 5.12 5.82 -1.97
N MET A 43 5.63 4.63 -1.69
CA MET A 43 6.12 4.26 -0.37
C MET A 43 7.64 4.40 -0.32
N ALA A 44 8.11 5.38 0.44
CA ALA A 44 9.52 5.51 0.76
C ALA A 44 9.90 4.59 1.93
N VAL A 45 11.04 3.92 1.79
CA VAL A 45 11.67 3.08 2.82
C VAL A 45 13.11 3.49 3.03
N ASP A 46 13.56 3.56 4.28
CA ASP A 46 14.94 3.98 4.60
C ASP A 46 15.97 2.89 4.26
N ASN A 47 15.59 1.62 4.41
CA ASN A 47 16.43 0.46 4.09
C ASN A 47 15.59 -0.56 3.27
N PRO A 48 15.96 -0.86 2.02
CA PRO A 48 15.23 -1.80 1.17
C PRO A 48 15.25 -3.25 1.68
N ASP A 49 16.23 -3.61 2.51
CA ASP A 49 16.37 -4.95 3.09
C ASP A 49 15.72 -5.08 4.48
N SER A 50 15.04 -4.01 4.96
CA SER A 50 14.29 -4.06 6.21
C SER A 50 13.05 -4.95 6.09
N GLU A 51 12.58 -5.51 7.21
CA GLU A 51 11.33 -6.29 7.24
C GLU A 51 10.13 -5.47 6.75
N GLU A 52 10.11 -4.18 7.08
CA GLU A 52 9.11 -3.23 6.63
C GLU A 52 9.12 -3.06 5.11
N ALA A 53 10.31 -2.93 4.51
CA ALA A 53 10.46 -2.84 3.06
C ALA A 53 10.10 -4.15 2.36
N ILE A 54 10.46 -5.29 2.94
CA ILE A 54 10.09 -6.62 2.42
C ILE A 54 8.57 -6.78 2.44
N ALA A 55 7.92 -6.46 3.56
CA ALA A 55 6.46 -6.53 3.67
C ALA A 55 5.76 -5.55 2.72
N ALA A 56 6.30 -4.34 2.55
CA ALA A 56 5.76 -3.37 1.62
C ALA A 56 5.91 -3.79 0.16
N LYS A 57 7.07 -4.35 -0.20
CA LYS A 57 7.30 -4.95 -1.51
C LYS A 57 6.35 -6.11 -1.75
N GLU A 58 6.12 -6.95 -0.75
CA GLU A 58 5.16 -8.06 -0.85
C GLU A 58 3.74 -7.55 -1.15
N TYR A 59 3.27 -6.50 -0.44
CA TYR A 59 1.99 -5.86 -0.70
C TYR A 59 1.89 -5.34 -2.14
N ILE A 60 2.92 -4.64 -2.62
CA ILE A 60 2.99 -4.12 -3.99
C ILE A 60 2.98 -5.26 -5.02
N ASP A 61 3.79 -6.29 -4.82
CA ASP A 61 3.88 -7.43 -5.72
C ASP A 61 2.58 -8.25 -5.73
N TYR A 62 1.82 -8.24 -4.64
CA TYR A 62 0.52 -8.90 -4.58
C TYR A 62 -0.49 -8.29 -5.59
N HIS A 63 -0.37 -7.01 -5.91
CA HIS A 63 -1.22 -6.36 -6.92
C HIS A 63 -1.04 -6.97 -8.31
N LYS A 64 0.12 -7.58 -8.60
CA LYS A 64 0.38 -8.28 -9.87
C LYS A 64 -0.42 -9.59 -9.99
N LYS A 65 -0.80 -10.19 -8.85
CA LYS A 65 -1.66 -11.38 -8.82
C LYS A 65 -3.12 -11.02 -9.08
N SER A 66 -3.49 -9.78 -8.83
CA SER A 66 -4.82 -9.28 -9.13
C SER A 66 -4.93 -8.90 -10.61
N PRO A 67 -6.11 -9.04 -11.24
CA PRO A 67 -6.30 -8.65 -12.63
C PRO A 67 -5.89 -7.18 -12.85
N LYS A 68 -5.06 -6.90 -13.88
CA LYS A 68 -4.56 -5.55 -14.20
C LYS A 68 -5.69 -4.52 -14.41
N THR A 69 -6.82 -5.00 -14.92
CA THR A 69 -8.09 -4.31 -14.87
C THR A 69 -8.82 -4.93 -13.69
N TYR A 70 -8.74 -4.36 -12.49
CA TYR A 70 -9.71 -4.74 -11.46
C TYR A 70 -11.08 -4.51 -12.10
N PRO A 71 -11.84 -5.57 -12.44
CA PRO A 71 -13.22 -5.36 -12.84
C PRO A 71 -13.92 -4.72 -11.64
N GLU A 72 -15.05 -4.05 -11.87
CA GLU A 72 -15.91 -3.54 -10.80
C GLU A 72 -16.00 -4.58 -9.67
N ILE A 73 -15.28 -4.34 -8.56
CA ILE A 73 -15.23 -5.30 -7.45
C ILE A 73 -16.67 -5.48 -7.00
N SER A 74 -17.18 -6.70 -7.10
CA SER A 74 -18.58 -6.94 -6.83
C SER A 74 -18.89 -6.68 -5.36
N GLU A 75 -20.11 -6.26 -5.04
CA GLU A 75 -20.54 -6.10 -3.64
C GLU A 75 -20.33 -7.38 -2.84
N LYS A 76 -20.50 -8.55 -3.47
CA LYS A 76 -20.24 -9.85 -2.86
C LYS A 76 -18.77 -10.03 -2.45
N GLU A 77 -17.83 -9.57 -3.26
CA GLU A 77 -16.40 -9.62 -2.94
C GLU A 77 -16.03 -8.65 -1.82
N ILE A 78 -16.65 -7.46 -1.81
CA ILE A 78 -16.47 -6.48 -0.74
C ILE A 78 -16.99 -7.07 0.59
N GLU A 79 -18.18 -7.65 0.60
CA GLU A 79 -18.76 -8.25 1.81
C GLU A 79 -17.95 -9.48 2.27
N TRP A 80 -17.47 -10.30 1.34
CA TRP A 80 -16.52 -11.37 1.66
C TRP A 80 -15.25 -10.82 2.33
N ALA A 81 -14.63 -9.79 1.75
CA ALA A 81 -13.39 -9.21 2.27
C ALA A 81 -13.61 -8.60 3.66
N LYS A 82 -14.72 -7.88 3.87
CA LYS A 82 -15.12 -7.36 5.19
C LYS A 82 -15.23 -8.47 6.22
N ALA A 83 -15.83 -9.61 5.88
CA ALA A 83 -16.01 -10.72 6.80
C ALA A 83 -14.69 -11.45 7.12
N ILE A 84 -13.92 -11.79 6.08
CA ILE A 84 -12.67 -12.55 6.20
C ILE A 84 -11.61 -11.81 7.03
N LEU A 85 -11.54 -10.49 6.90
CA LEU A 85 -10.54 -9.70 7.61
C LEU A 85 -10.63 -9.86 9.14
N PHE A 86 -11.82 -10.09 9.69
CA PHE A 86 -12.03 -10.27 11.13
C PHE A 86 -12.19 -11.73 11.56
N ASP A 87 -12.17 -12.69 10.63
CA ASP A 87 -12.25 -14.10 10.99
C ASP A 87 -10.90 -14.60 11.55
N LYS A 88 -10.93 -15.08 12.80
CA LYS A 88 -9.75 -15.62 13.49
C LYS A 88 -9.28 -16.96 12.90
N LYS A 89 -10.13 -17.65 12.14
CA LYS A 89 -9.81 -18.94 11.49
C LYS A 89 -9.39 -18.76 10.03
N ALA A 90 -9.58 -17.58 9.46
CA ALA A 90 -9.17 -17.31 8.08
C ALA A 90 -7.65 -17.40 7.93
N SER A 91 -7.22 -17.87 6.75
CA SER A 91 -5.80 -17.96 6.44
C SER A 91 -5.19 -16.57 6.25
N LEU A 92 -3.87 -16.47 6.42
CA LEU A 92 -3.14 -15.23 6.15
C LEU A 92 -3.31 -14.77 4.69
N GLU A 93 -3.33 -15.72 3.75
CA GLU A 93 -3.51 -15.44 2.32
C GLU A 93 -4.89 -14.85 2.01
N ASP A 94 -5.96 -15.38 2.63
CA ASP A 94 -7.30 -14.83 2.45
C ASP A 94 -7.41 -13.40 3.00
N LYS A 95 -6.78 -13.14 4.15
CA LYS A 95 -6.72 -11.80 4.74
C LYS A 95 -5.90 -10.83 3.89
N LYS A 96 -4.78 -11.27 3.31
CA LYS A 96 -4.01 -10.49 2.33
C LYS A 96 -4.87 -10.09 1.14
N LYS A 97 -5.58 -11.04 0.54
CA LYS A 97 -6.52 -10.78 -0.56
C LYS A 97 -7.64 -9.81 -0.14
N ALA A 98 -8.21 -9.98 1.05
CA ALA A 98 -9.24 -9.09 1.58
C ALA A 98 -8.74 -7.64 1.74
N LEU A 99 -7.52 -7.45 2.25
CA LEU A 99 -6.93 -6.12 2.40
C LEU A 99 -6.77 -5.40 1.05
N ILE A 100 -6.29 -6.08 0.02
CA ILE A 100 -6.11 -5.50 -1.31
C ILE A 100 -7.46 -5.11 -1.94
N ILE A 101 -8.46 -5.99 -1.82
CA ILE A 101 -9.83 -5.70 -2.29
C ILE A 101 -10.36 -4.43 -1.62
N LEU A 102 -10.26 -4.33 -0.29
CA LEU A 102 -10.78 -3.18 0.46
C LEU A 102 -9.98 -1.90 0.20
N ALA A 103 -8.66 -2.00 0.01
CA ALA A 103 -7.81 -0.87 -0.32
C ALA A 103 -8.26 -0.15 -1.60
N HIS A 104 -8.76 -0.90 -2.59
CA HIS A 104 -9.15 -0.37 -3.90
C HIS A 104 -10.53 0.29 -3.95
N ILE A 105 -11.33 0.19 -2.89
CA ILE A 105 -12.71 0.68 -2.93
C ILE A 105 -12.80 2.21 -2.79
N GLY A 106 -11.89 2.83 -2.05
CA GLY A 106 -11.87 4.28 -1.88
C GLY A 106 -13.17 4.88 -1.29
N LYS A 107 -13.92 4.13 -0.48
CA LYS A 107 -15.18 4.61 0.15
C LYS A 107 -15.04 4.83 1.66
N PRO A 108 -15.75 5.81 2.25
CA PRO A 108 -15.63 6.10 3.69
C PRO A 108 -16.03 4.96 4.61
N ASP A 109 -17.00 4.13 4.23
CA ASP A 109 -17.40 2.95 5.02
C ASP A 109 -16.30 1.87 5.02
N ILE A 110 -15.60 1.70 3.89
CA ILE A 110 -14.48 0.76 3.78
C ILE A 110 -13.26 1.26 4.54
N PHE A 111 -12.96 2.56 4.46
CA PHE A 111 -11.89 3.16 5.26
C PHE A 111 -12.06 2.86 6.75
N ARG A 112 -13.28 3.01 7.29
CA ARG A 112 -13.59 2.67 8.70
C ARG A 112 -13.43 1.19 9.01
N VAL A 113 -13.69 0.29 8.06
CA VAL A 113 -13.45 -1.15 8.22
C VAL A 113 -11.95 -1.41 8.39
N LEU A 114 -11.11 -0.77 7.58
CA LEU A 114 -9.67 -0.89 7.65
C LEU A 114 -9.13 -0.30 8.98
N GLU A 115 -9.55 0.90 9.37
CA GLU A 115 -9.20 1.50 10.68
C GLU A 115 -9.59 0.61 11.86
N LYS A 116 -10.72 -0.10 11.77
CA LYS A 116 -11.14 -1.02 12.82
C LYS A 116 -10.21 -2.22 12.94
N TYR A 117 -9.74 -2.76 11.81
CA TYR A 117 -8.80 -3.88 11.81
C TYR A 117 -7.40 -3.44 12.29
N GLU A 118 -6.96 -2.23 11.93
CA GLU A 118 -5.67 -1.65 12.33
C GLU A 118 -5.49 -1.53 13.86
N LYS A 119 -6.58 -1.46 14.62
CA LYS A 119 -6.52 -1.46 16.10
C LYS A 119 -5.99 -2.77 16.70
N ASN A 120 -6.20 -3.89 16.02
CA ASN A 120 -5.72 -5.20 16.47
C ASN A 120 -5.54 -6.16 15.28
N PRO A 121 -4.55 -5.90 14.42
CA PRO A 121 -4.33 -6.68 13.21
C PRO A 121 -3.63 -7.99 13.55
N ASP A 122 -3.66 -8.93 12.61
CA ASP A 122 -2.71 -10.04 12.63
C ASP A 122 -1.28 -9.48 12.56
N GLN A 123 -0.36 -10.09 13.31
CA GLN A 123 0.98 -9.54 13.52
C GLN A 123 1.75 -9.37 12.21
N GLU A 124 1.58 -10.33 11.31
CA GLU A 124 2.14 -10.41 9.97
C GLU A 124 1.52 -9.39 9.00
N LEU A 125 0.36 -8.82 9.33
CA LEU A 125 -0.38 -7.89 8.48
C LEU A 125 -0.31 -6.43 8.95
N LYS A 126 0.48 -6.10 9.98
CA LYS A 126 0.65 -4.72 10.46
C LYS A 126 1.06 -3.73 9.37
N ILE A 127 2.04 -4.10 8.54
CA ILE A 127 2.48 -3.23 7.44
C ILE A 127 1.42 -3.20 6.34
N TRP A 128 0.82 -4.35 6.04
CA TRP A 128 -0.22 -4.47 5.02
C TRP A 128 -1.46 -3.61 5.31
N ILE A 129 -1.93 -3.57 6.56
CA ILE A 129 -3.09 -2.74 6.91
C ILE A 129 -2.77 -1.25 6.78
N ASN A 130 -1.58 -0.82 7.20
CA ASN A 130 -1.16 0.58 7.06
C ASN A 130 -1.12 0.99 5.58
N MET A 131 -0.62 0.12 4.71
CA MET A 131 -0.61 0.36 3.27
C MET A 131 -2.01 0.38 2.67
N ALA A 132 -2.87 -0.57 3.04
CA ALA A 132 -4.26 -0.62 2.59
C ALA A 132 -5.05 0.64 2.98
N ILE A 133 -4.85 1.15 4.20
CA ILE A 133 -5.44 2.42 4.66
C ILE A 133 -4.97 3.59 3.81
N GLN A 134 -3.65 3.73 3.61
CA GLN A 134 -3.10 4.82 2.82
C GLN A 134 -3.59 4.80 1.36
N GLU A 135 -3.69 3.63 0.76
CA GLU A 135 -4.20 3.47 -0.60
C GLU A 135 -5.69 3.78 -0.69
N CYS A 136 -6.50 3.23 0.22
CA CYS A 136 -7.94 3.54 0.30
C CYS A 136 -8.18 5.04 0.48
N GLN A 137 -7.40 5.68 1.35
CA GLN A 137 -7.46 7.13 1.57
C GLN A 137 -7.10 7.91 0.30
N SER A 138 -6.03 7.54 -0.39
CA SER A 138 -5.61 8.22 -1.63
C SER A 138 -6.68 8.13 -2.72
N PHE A 139 -7.35 6.98 -2.87
CA PHE A 139 -8.47 6.85 -3.81
C PHE A 139 -9.69 7.69 -3.41
N LEU A 140 -10.09 7.63 -2.13
CA LEU A 140 -11.17 8.45 -1.61
C LEU A 140 -10.92 9.94 -1.86
N GLU A 141 -9.71 10.41 -1.57
CA GLU A 141 -9.34 11.82 -1.79
C GLU A 141 -9.28 12.20 -3.27
N SER A 142 -8.78 11.31 -4.14
CA SER A 142 -8.74 11.54 -5.58
C SER A 142 -10.14 11.72 -6.16
N ASP A 143 -11.08 10.87 -5.72
CA ASP A 143 -12.48 10.93 -6.14
C ASP A 143 -13.17 12.20 -5.62
N ILE A 144 -12.94 12.58 -4.36
CA ILE A 144 -13.47 13.84 -3.78
C ILE A 144 -12.90 15.06 -4.50
N ALA A 145 -11.60 15.07 -4.81
CA ALA A 145 -10.93 16.21 -5.41
C ALA A 145 -11.16 16.32 -6.94
N GLY A 146 -11.71 15.28 -7.57
CA GLY A 146 -11.94 15.23 -9.01
C GLY A 146 -10.65 15.30 -9.85
N LYS A 147 -9.51 14.93 -9.28
CA LYS A 147 -8.19 14.97 -9.94
C LYS A 147 -7.29 13.83 -9.45
N PRO A 148 -6.33 13.36 -10.27
CA PRO A 148 -5.36 12.36 -9.83
C PRO A 148 -4.53 12.92 -8.68
N ILE A 149 -4.45 12.15 -7.59
CA ILE A 149 -3.60 12.46 -6.44
C ILE A 149 -2.51 11.40 -6.34
N MET A 150 -1.27 11.88 -6.23
CA MET A 150 -0.14 11.08 -5.78
C MET A 150 0.33 11.56 -4.42
N LYS A 151 0.49 10.62 -3.49
CA LYS A 151 1.06 10.87 -2.17
C LYS A 151 2.41 10.17 -2.02
N ILE A 152 3.29 10.79 -1.24
CA ILE A 152 4.49 10.13 -0.74
C ILE A 152 4.18 9.73 0.70
N GLY A 153 4.10 8.42 0.94
CA GLY A 153 4.01 7.86 2.28
C GLY A 153 5.36 7.31 2.72
N ARG A 154 5.52 7.10 4.02
CA ARG A 154 6.63 6.32 4.58
C ARG A 154 6.09 5.05 5.20
N VAL A 155 6.79 3.94 4.99
CA VAL A 155 6.51 2.74 5.76
C VAL A 155 6.99 3.00 7.19
N THR A 156 6.06 2.98 8.14
CA THR A 156 6.38 3.25 9.55
C THR A 156 7.24 2.13 10.10
N LYS A 157 8.41 2.49 10.64
CA LYS A 157 9.29 1.54 11.34
C LYS A 157 8.54 0.88 12.49
N VAL A 158 8.68 -0.43 12.64
CA VAL A 158 8.11 -1.17 13.76
C VAL A 158 8.78 -0.70 15.07
N GLY A 159 7.96 -0.37 16.07
CA GLY A 159 8.47 0.07 17.36
C GLY A 159 9.31 -1.02 18.02
N ARG A 160 10.46 -0.67 18.62
CA ARG A 160 11.38 -1.65 19.24
C ARG A 160 10.72 -2.58 20.28
N ASN A 161 9.65 -2.15 20.93
CA ASN A 161 8.91 -2.94 21.91
C ASN A 161 7.66 -3.64 21.35
N ASP A 162 7.29 -3.37 20.10
CA ASP A 162 6.14 -3.98 19.45
C ASP A 162 6.46 -5.43 19.05
N PRO A 163 5.44 -6.30 18.92
CA PRO A 163 5.63 -7.64 18.36
C PRO A 163 6.25 -7.58 16.96
N CYS A 164 7.30 -8.40 16.73
CA CYS A 164 8.10 -8.45 15.51
C CYS A 164 7.29 -8.96 14.30
N PRO A 165 7.29 -8.28 13.14
CA PRO A 165 6.40 -8.64 12.04
C PRO A 165 6.69 -9.99 11.38
N CYS A 166 7.83 -10.63 11.65
CA CYS A 166 8.19 -11.97 11.14
C CYS A 166 7.37 -13.14 11.69
N GLY A 167 6.41 -12.90 12.59
CA GLY A 167 5.58 -13.95 13.19
C GLY A 167 6.21 -14.67 14.40
N SER A 168 7.40 -14.26 14.86
CA SER A 168 8.07 -14.85 16.04
C SER A 168 7.34 -14.61 17.37
N ARG A 169 6.39 -13.65 17.40
CA ARG A 169 5.69 -13.16 18.61
C ARG A 169 6.59 -12.50 19.65
N GLU A 170 7.91 -12.43 19.44
CA GLU A 170 8.82 -11.70 20.30
C GLU A 170 8.73 -10.19 20.05
N LYS A 171 9.21 -9.38 21.01
CA LYS A 171 9.38 -7.94 20.77
C LYS A 171 10.42 -7.72 19.68
N TYR A 172 10.23 -6.73 18.81
CA TYR A 172 11.13 -6.43 17.69
C TYR A 172 12.59 -6.40 18.12
N LYS A 173 12.92 -5.69 19.22
CA LYS A 173 14.29 -5.62 19.78
C LYS A 173 14.92 -6.95 20.22
N ARG A 174 14.12 -8.00 20.39
CA ARG A 174 14.59 -9.34 20.79
C ARG A 174 14.67 -10.32 19.63
N CYS A 175 14.17 -9.92 18.46
CA CYS A 175 14.17 -10.73 17.25
C CYS A 175 15.00 -10.04 16.16
N HIS A 176 14.43 -9.09 15.40
CA HIS A 176 15.13 -8.40 14.29
C HIS A 176 15.63 -6.97 14.59
N GLY A 177 15.37 -6.47 15.80
CA GLY A 177 15.80 -5.13 16.25
C GLY A 177 17.05 -5.12 17.12
N ALA A 178 17.92 -6.13 16.94
CA ALA A 178 19.21 -6.29 17.61
C ALA A 178 20.23 -5.26 17.10
#